data_AF-A0A6J5Y4B3-F1
#
_entry.id   AF-A0A6J5Y4B3-F1
#
_cell.length_a   1.000
_cell.length_b   1.000
_cell.length_c   1.000
_cell.angle_alpha   90.00
_cell.angle_beta   90.00
_cell.angle_gamma   90.00
#
_symmetry.space_group_name_H-M   'P 1'
#
loop_
_entity.id
_entity.type
_entity.pdbx_description
1 polymer ?
#
loop_
_entity_poly.entity_id
_entity_poly.type
_entity_poly.pdbx_seq_one_letter_code
_entity_poly.pdbx_strand_id
1 'polypeptide(L)'
;MEQQQLMSNKQVILREYVSGRFPTEADMYVNTSSYISLKVPPQGSTVLVKNLYLSCDPMMRFLIMDNSHHRMTKYVYCTPGSPIYVGMARVAKVLDSSHPEFKQGDLVWGLTRWEEYSFITNPESLIKIRHTDTDVPLSYYTGILGMPGKTAYADSLKYALRRKGNTCSCPQHPEQLGSLWANLQNWLVVMLLEVLEGFDEAFNYKEEHDLDAALKRYFPQGIDVYFEHVGGEMLDAVRVNMREHGPIAVCGMISQYNLPDPQGIKNLMQCI
;
A
#
# COMPACT_ATOMS: atom_id res chain seq x y z
N MET A 1 -3.72 -7.15 -44.87
CA MET A 1 -3.65 -6.26 -43.69
C MET A 1 -4.73 -6.72 -42.72
N GLU A 2 -4.35 -7.27 -41.57
CA GLU A 2 -5.34 -7.54 -40.52
C GLU A 2 -5.89 -6.21 -40.00
N GLN A 3 -7.22 -6.09 -39.87
CA GLN A 3 -7.81 -4.96 -39.16
C GLN A 3 -7.41 -5.06 -37.68
N GLN A 4 -6.77 -4.02 -37.17
CA GLN A 4 -6.43 -3.93 -35.75
C GLN A 4 -7.73 -3.84 -34.94
N GLN A 5 -8.10 -4.93 -34.27
CA GLN A 5 -9.32 -5.00 -33.49
C GLN A 5 -9.18 -4.11 -32.25
N LEU A 6 -9.81 -2.93 -32.31
CA LEU A 6 -9.91 -2.01 -31.20
C LEU A 6 -11.01 -2.48 -30.25
N MET A 7 -10.67 -2.60 -28.97
CA MET A 7 -11.59 -2.95 -27.89
C MET A 7 -11.83 -1.73 -27.00
N SER A 8 -13.05 -1.58 -26.49
CA SER A 8 -13.33 -0.59 -25.45
C SER A 8 -12.49 -0.90 -24.20
N ASN A 9 -11.95 0.16 -23.60
CA ASN A 9 -11.14 0.12 -22.39
C ASN A 9 -11.70 1.16 -21.42
N LYS A 10 -12.50 0.76 -20.42
CA LYS A 10 -12.94 1.72 -19.39
C LYS A 10 -11.74 2.13 -18.53
N GLN A 11 -11.63 3.42 -18.24
CA GLN A 11 -10.54 4.01 -17.47
C GLN A 11 -11.11 4.90 -16.37
N VAL A 12 -10.48 4.96 -15.19
CA VAL A 12 -10.76 6.00 -14.19
C VAL A 12 -9.69 7.08 -14.34
N ILE A 13 -10.13 8.28 -14.71
CA ILE A 13 -9.29 9.43 -15.04
C ILE A 13 -9.22 10.39 -13.85
N LEU A 14 -8.04 10.91 -13.53
CA LEU A 14 -7.89 12.04 -12.61
C LEU A 14 -8.30 13.32 -13.34
N ARG A 15 -9.24 14.11 -12.79
CA ARG A 15 -9.62 15.39 -13.42
C ARG A 15 -8.52 16.43 -13.30
N GLU A 16 -8.11 16.68 -12.06
CA GLU A 16 -7.19 17.73 -11.64
C GLU A 16 -6.39 17.25 -10.42
N TYR A 17 -5.29 17.91 -10.11
CA TYR A 17 -4.53 17.62 -8.89
C TYR A 17 -5.34 17.94 -7.62
N VAL A 18 -5.18 17.09 -6.60
CA VAL A 18 -5.84 17.24 -5.30
C VAL A 18 -4.81 17.60 -4.23
N SER A 19 -4.67 18.89 -3.92
CA SER A 19 -3.77 19.40 -2.88
C SER A 19 -4.54 20.17 -1.79
N GLY A 20 -4.03 20.17 -0.55
CA GLY A 20 -4.58 20.96 0.57
C GLY A 20 -5.95 20.54 1.12
N ARG A 21 -6.57 19.50 0.57
CA ARG A 21 -7.86 18.93 1.03
C ARG A 21 -7.92 17.42 0.88
N PHE A 22 -8.99 16.82 1.40
CA PHE A 22 -9.34 15.43 1.14
C PHE A 22 -9.79 15.24 -0.34
N PRO A 23 -9.45 14.09 -0.95
CA PRO A 23 -10.00 13.71 -2.25
C PRO A 23 -11.48 13.33 -2.13
N THR A 24 -12.21 13.55 -3.21
CA THR A 24 -13.64 13.27 -3.37
C THR A 24 -13.87 12.49 -4.67
N GLU A 25 -15.00 11.81 -4.80
CA GLU A 25 -15.34 11.12 -6.06
C GLU A 25 -15.39 12.07 -7.27
N ALA A 26 -15.77 13.34 -7.04
CA ALA A 26 -15.84 14.37 -8.07
C ALA A 26 -14.47 14.70 -8.72
N ASP A 27 -13.36 14.42 -8.04
CA ASP A 27 -11.99 14.61 -8.55
C ASP A 27 -11.61 13.59 -9.64
N MET A 28 -12.46 12.58 -9.83
CA MET A 28 -12.24 11.46 -10.73
C MET A 28 -13.46 11.27 -11.64
N TYR A 29 -13.30 10.54 -12.73
CA TYR A 29 -14.43 10.10 -13.55
C TYR A 29 -14.11 8.84 -14.35
N VAL A 30 -15.15 8.08 -14.69
CA VAL A 30 -15.03 6.93 -15.58
C VAL A 30 -15.12 7.39 -17.04
N ASN A 31 -14.06 7.16 -17.81
CA ASN A 31 -14.06 7.30 -19.26
C ASN A 31 -14.38 5.95 -19.92
N THR A 32 -15.48 5.90 -20.67
CA THR A 32 -15.92 4.71 -21.44
C THR A 32 -15.56 4.81 -22.93
N SER A 33 -15.13 5.98 -23.40
CA SER A 33 -14.88 6.31 -24.82
C SER A 33 -13.44 6.02 -25.27
N SER A 34 -12.65 5.36 -24.43
CA SER A 34 -11.27 4.95 -24.73
C SER A 34 -11.24 3.57 -25.38
N TYR A 35 -10.33 3.38 -26.33
CA TYR A 35 -10.17 2.16 -27.10
C TYR A 35 -8.70 1.75 -27.17
N ILE A 36 -8.43 0.45 -27.18
CA ILE A 36 -7.07 -0.11 -27.17
C ILE A 36 -6.91 -1.25 -28.20
N SER A 37 -5.73 -1.34 -28.80
CA SER A 37 -5.30 -2.49 -29.61
C SER A 37 -4.97 -3.68 -28.70
N LEU A 38 -5.50 -4.87 -29.01
CA LEU A 38 -5.12 -6.10 -28.31
C LEU A 38 -3.81 -6.74 -28.77
N LYS A 39 -3.02 -6.06 -29.62
CA LYS A 39 -1.65 -6.45 -29.99
C LYS A 39 -0.64 -5.41 -29.52
N VAL A 40 0.50 -5.85 -28.99
CA VAL A 40 1.64 -4.97 -28.64
C VAL A 40 2.31 -4.42 -29.90
N PRO A 41 2.97 -3.25 -29.82
CA PRO A 41 3.86 -2.80 -30.89
C PRO A 41 5.00 -3.82 -31.11
N PRO A 42 5.40 -4.11 -32.36
CA PRO A 42 6.47 -5.07 -32.64
C PRO A 42 7.88 -4.54 -32.31
N GLN A 43 8.01 -3.29 -31.87
CA GLN A 43 9.26 -2.65 -31.48
C GLN A 43 9.19 -2.20 -30.01
N GLY A 44 10.29 -2.42 -29.28
CA GLY A 44 10.39 -2.14 -27.85
C GLY A 44 10.01 -3.33 -26.97
N SER A 45 10.13 -3.14 -25.65
CA SER A 45 9.89 -4.17 -24.64
C SER A 45 8.60 -3.84 -23.90
N THR A 46 7.46 -4.31 -24.42
CA THR A 46 6.12 -3.96 -23.93
C THR A 46 5.30 -5.21 -23.67
N VAL A 47 4.55 -5.20 -22.57
CA VAL A 47 3.59 -6.25 -22.22
C VAL A 47 2.19 -5.64 -22.20
N LEU A 48 1.25 -6.20 -22.97
CA LEU A 48 -0.17 -5.88 -22.85
C LEU A 48 -0.80 -6.78 -21.78
N VAL A 49 -1.43 -6.18 -20.78
CA VAL A 49 -2.13 -6.90 -19.72
C VAL A 49 -3.60 -6.52 -19.65
N LYS A 50 -4.46 -7.47 -19.28
CA LYS A 50 -5.81 -7.23 -18.79
C LYS A 50 -5.77 -7.15 -17.27
N ASN A 51 -6.14 -6.01 -16.70
CA ASN A 51 -6.18 -5.84 -15.25
C ASN A 51 -7.37 -6.62 -14.68
N LEU A 52 -7.15 -7.36 -13.59
CA LEU A 52 -8.15 -8.21 -12.93
C LEU A 52 -8.51 -7.67 -11.54
N TYR A 53 -7.49 -7.29 -10.75
CA TYR A 53 -7.64 -6.79 -9.39
C TYR A 53 -6.74 -5.57 -9.17
N LEU A 54 -7.26 -4.59 -8.42
CA LEU A 54 -6.69 -3.26 -8.25
C LEU A 54 -6.64 -2.96 -6.74
N SER A 55 -5.46 -2.72 -6.15
CA SER A 55 -5.40 -2.19 -4.76
C SER A 55 -5.80 -0.72 -4.69
N CYS A 56 -6.26 -0.31 -3.51
CA CYS A 56 -6.47 1.07 -3.07
C CYS A 56 -5.52 1.36 -1.90
N ASP A 57 -4.27 1.71 -2.20
CA ASP A 57 -3.24 1.93 -1.18
C ASP A 57 -3.24 3.40 -0.72
N PRO A 58 -3.09 3.71 0.60
CA PRO A 58 -3.01 5.10 1.07
C PRO A 58 -1.95 5.97 0.39
N MET A 59 -0.86 5.36 -0.06
CA MET A 59 0.22 6.03 -0.79
C MET A 59 -0.26 6.66 -2.11
N MET A 60 -1.34 6.15 -2.71
CA MET A 60 -2.00 6.76 -3.88
C MET A 60 -2.40 8.22 -3.63
N ARG A 61 -2.67 8.61 -2.38
CA ARG A 61 -2.99 10.00 -2.02
C ARG A 61 -1.91 10.96 -2.49
N PHE A 62 -0.64 10.58 -2.41
CA PHE A 62 0.49 11.42 -2.86
C PHE A 62 0.57 11.49 -4.38
N LEU A 63 0.24 10.40 -5.08
CA LEU A 63 0.34 10.33 -6.54
C LEU A 63 -0.65 11.26 -7.24
N ILE A 64 -1.73 11.69 -6.58
CA ILE A 64 -2.72 12.65 -7.11
C ILE A 64 -2.51 14.09 -6.61
N MET A 65 -1.45 14.38 -5.84
CA MET A 65 -1.08 15.74 -5.44
C MET A 65 -0.33 16.48 -6.56
N ASP A 66 -0.42 17.81 -6.55
CA ASP A 66 0.42 18.63 -7.42
C ASP A 66 1.91 18.54 -7.04
N ASN A 67 2.75 18.58 -8.07
CA ASN A 67 4.21 18.50 -8.01
C ASN A 67 4.85 19.61 -7.17
N SER A 68 4.20 20.77 -7.02
CA SER A 68 4.67 21.82 -6.08
C SER A 68 4.79 21.32 -4.63
N HIS A 69 4.08 20.24 -4.27
CA HIS A 69 4.06 19.62 -2.96
C HIS A 69 4.80 18.26 -2.95
N HIS A 70 5.90 18.12 -3.71
CA HIS A 70 6.74 16.89 -3.78
C HIS A 70 7.30 16.45 -2.41
N ARG A 71 6.46 15.81 -1.58
CA ARG A 71 6.85 15.17 -0.31
C ARG A 71 7.57 13.84 -0.52
N MET A 72 7.46 13.23 -1.71
CA MET A 72 8.19 12.01 -2.07
C MET A 72 8.86 12.12 -3.43
N THR A 73 10.20 12.06 -3.45
CA THR A 73 11.03 12.30 -4.65
C THR A 73 11.24 11.07 -5.55
N LYS A 74 10.68 9.90 -5.19
CA LYS A 74 10.96 8.60 -5.83
C LYS A 74 9.78 7.97 -6.57
N TYR A 75 8.66 8.67 -6.72
CA TYR A 75 7.43 8.12 -7.30
C TYR A 75 6.99 8.88 -8.55
N VAL A 76 6.31 8.17 -9.45
CA VAL A 76 5.68 8.74 -10.65
C VAL A 76 4.28 9.22 -10.27
N TYR A 77 4.05 10.53 -10.37
CA TYR A 77 2.76 11.17 -10.09
C TYR A 77 1.78 10.94 -11.24
N CYS A 78 0.48 10.97 -10.93
CA CYS A 78 -0.59 10.95 -11.92
C CYS A 78 -0.65 12.29 -12.66
N THR A 79 -0.88 12.26 -13.96
CA THR A 79 -1.16 13.47 -14.73
C THR A 79 -2.68 13.67 -14.84
N PRO A 80 -3.22 14.87 -14.57
CA PRO A 80 -4.58 15.25 -14.92
C PRO A 80 -4.95 14.88 -16.37
N GLY A 81 -6.18 14.43 -16.59
CA GLY A 81 -6.65 13.90 -17.87
C GLY A 81 -6.14 12.50 -18.24
N SER A 82 -5.23 11.90 -17.45
CA SER A 82 -4.75 10.52 -17.67
C SER A 82 -5.42 9.51 -16.72
N PRO A 83 -5.45 8.21 -17.08
CA PRO A 83 -5.88 7.16 -16.16
C PRO A 83 -5.03 7.16 -14.90
N ILE A 84 -5.66 6.98 -13.75
CA ILE A 84 -4.98 7.03 -12.45
C ILE A 84 -3.90 5.95 -12.43
N TYR A 85 -2.65 6.41 -12.31
CA TYR A 85 -1.52 5.54 -12.07
C TYR A 85 -1.56 5.08 -10.61
N VAL A 86 -1.32 3.80 -10.38
CA VAL A 86 -1.38 3.25 -9.03
C VAL A 86 -0.12 2.48 -8.70
N GLY A 87 0.19 2.50 -7.41
CA GLY A 87 1.26 1.77 -6.78
C GLY A 87 1.17 0.25 -6.91
N MET A 88 2.03 -0.39 -6.15
CA MET A 88 2.77 -1.59 -6.56
C MET A 88 1.99 -2.92 -6.50
N ALA A 89 0.70 -2.93 -6.15
CA ALA A 89 -0.03 -4.14 -5.78
C ALA A 89 -1.33 -4.33 -6.59
N ARG A 90 -1.23 -5.04 -7.72
CA ARG A 90 -2.34 -5.28 -8.68
C ARG A 90 -2.15 -6.62 -9.34
N VAL A 91 -3.22 -7.31 -9.74
CA VAL A 91 -3.10 -8.54 -10.54
C VAL A 91 -3.67 -8.33 -11.93
N ALA A 92 -2.91 -8.78 -12.92
CA ALA A 92 -3.27 -8.70 -14.32
C ALA A 92 -2.91 -10.01 -15.05
N LYS A 93 -3.56 -10.26 -16.18
CA LYS A 93 -3.28 -11.38 -17.09
C LYS A 93 -2.63 -10.85 -18.37
N VAL A 94 -1.48 -11.40 -18.76
CA VAL A 94 -0.80 -11.06 -20.01
C VAL A 94 -1.66 -11.51 -21.19
N LEU A 95 -1.97 -10.59 -22.09
CA LEU A 95 -2.70 -10.87 -23.33
C LEU A 95 -1.76 -11.00 -24.53
N ASP A 96 -0.72 -10.16 -24.59
CA ASP A 96 0.28 -10.14 -25.64
C ASP A 96 1.58 -9.51 -25.10
N SER A 97 2.74 -9.84 -25.68
CA SER A 97 4.04 -9.47 -25.13
C SER A 97 5.14 -9.50 -26.18
N SER A 98 5.97 -8.45 -26.22
CA SER A 98 7.26 -8.45 -26.91
C SER A 98 8.45 -8.76 -25.99
N HIS A 99 8.19 -8.92 -24.68
CA HIS A 99 9.22 -9.23 -23.67
C HIS A 99 9.39 -10.75 -23.51
N PRO A 100 10.60 -11.32 -23.61
CA PRO A 100 10.80 -12.78 -23.67
C PRO A 100 10.37 -13.54 -22.41
N GLU A 101 10.42 -12.89 -21.24
CA GLU A 101 10.02 -13.52 -19.97
C GLU A 101 8.49 -13.61 -19.76
N PHE A 102 7.70 -12.80 -20.47
CA PHE A 102 6.24 -12.74 -20.31
C PHE A 102 5.55 -13.30 -21.55
N LYS A 103 4.65 -14.26 -21.35
CA LYS A 103 3.91 -14.98 -22.39
C LYS A 103 2.41 -14.74 -22.23
N GLN A 104 1.68 -14.78 -23.33
CA GLN A 104 0.21 -14.76 -23.31
C GLN A 104 -0.31 -15.85 -22.35
N GLY A 105 -1.22 -15.46 -21.47
CA GLY A 105 -1.79 -16.34 -20.45
C GLY A 105 -1.17 -16.19 -19.05
N ASP A 106 0.09 -15.71 -18.95
CA ASP A 106 0.76 -15.51 -17.66
C ASP A 106 -0.05 -14.59 -16.73
N LEU A 107 -0.08 -14.93 -15.44
CA LEU A 107 -0.59 -14.06 -14.38
C LEU A 107 0.58 -13.30 -13.76
N VAL A 108 0.42 -12.00 -13.58
CA VAL A 108 1.45 -11.09 -13.09
C VAL A 108 0.88 -10.15 -12.04
N TRP A 109 1.76 -9.65 -11.16
CA TRP A 109 1.45 -8.53 -10.29
C TRP A 109 2.50 -7.43 -10.37
N GLY A 110 2.09 -6.18 -10.19
CA GLY A 110 2.99 -5.03 -10.27
C GLY A 110 2.28 -3.71 -10.60
N LEU A 111 3.04 -2.78 -11.17
CA LEU A 111 2.59 -1.41 -11.48
C LEU A 111 1.72 -1.38 -12.76
N THR A 112 0.55 -0.76 -12.67
CA THR A 112 -0.41 -0.58 -13.79
C THR A 112 -1.41 0.54 -13.45
N ARG A 113 -2.37 0.83 -14.33
CA ARG A 113 -3.32 1.97 -14.20
C ARG A 113 -4.73 1.51 -13.82
N TRP A 114 -5.60 2.43 -13.41
CA TRP A 114 -7.04 2.19 -13.29
C TRP A 114 -7.70 2.18 -14.68
N GLU A 115 -7.58 1.04 -15.35
CA GLU A 115 -8.19 0.74 -16.64
C GLU A 115 -8.39 -0.78 -16.81
N GLU A 116 -9.17 -1.23 -17.80
CA GLU A 116 -9.37 -2.66 -18.06
C GLU A 116 -8.15 -3.33 -18.72
N TYR A 117 -7.43 -2.58 -19.56
CA TYR A 117 -6.25 -3.04 -20.29
C TYR A 117 -5.14 -2.00 -20.28
N SER A 118 -3.90 -2.43 -20.05
CA SER A 118 -2.73 -1.55 -19.93
C SER A 118 -1.54 -2.05 -20.75
N PHE A 119 -0.87 -1.12 -21.45
CA PHE A 119 0.47 -1.36 -21.99
C PHE A 119 1.52 -1.03 -20.92
N ILE A 120 2.30 -2.03 -20.53
CA ILE A 120 3.40 -1.89 -19.58
C ILE A 120 4.71 -1.77 -20.36
N THR A 121 5.26 -0.57 -20.39
CA THR A 121 6.51 -0.21 -21.10
C THR A 121 7.78 -0.41 -20.27
N ASN A 122 7.64 -0.75 -18.98
CA ASN A 122 8.72 -1.21 -18.12
C ASN A 122 8.37 -2.59 -17.51
N PRO A 123 8.56 -3.69 -18.25
CA PRO A 123 8.14 -5.02 -17.80
C PRO A 123 8.87 -5.53 -16.55
N GLU A 124 10.05 -4.98 -16.21
CA GLU A 124 10.78 -5.30 -14.97
C GLU A 124 9.99 -4.92 -13.70
N SER A 125 8.99 -4.05 -13.83
CA SER A 125 8.06 -3.71 -12.74
C SER A 125 6.98 -4.77 -12.47
N LEU A 126 6.92 -5.83 -13.29
CA LEU A 126 5.98 -6.94 -13.16
C LEU A 126 6.68 -8.18 -12.57
N ILE A 127 6.00 -8.84 -11.64
CA ILE A 127 6.43 -10.10 -11.02
C ILE A 127 5.43 -11.18 -11.43
N LYS A 128 5.93 -12.26 -12.05
CA LYS A 128 5.08 -13.39 -12.45
C LYS A 128 4.56 -14.15 -11.23
N ILE A 129 3.26 -14.39 -11.18
CA ILE A 129 2.60 -15.26 -10.20
C ILE A 129 2.90 -16.70 -10.61
N ARG A 130 3.70 -17.42 -9.81
CA ARG A 130 4.13 -18.81 -10.10
C ARG A 130 3.28 -19.87 -9.41
N HIS A 131 2.53 -19.51 -8.37
CA HIS A 131 1.70 -20.43 -7.59
C HIS A 131 0.24 -20.36 -8.07
N THR A 132 0.03 -20.59 -9.37
CA THR A 132 -1.30 -20.60 -10.00
C THR A 132 -2.08 -21.88 -9.71
N ASP A 133 -1.37 -22.92 -9.27
CA ASP A 133 -1.86 -24.29 -9.12
C ASP A 133 -2.28 -24.57 -7.66
N THR A 134 -2.47 -23.52 -6.87
CA THR A 134 -2.92 -23.55 -5.48
C THR A 134 -4.28 -22.87 -5.34
N ASP A 135 -5.06 -23.24 -4.32
CA ASP A 135 -6.39 -22.65 -4.04
C ASP A 135 -6.33 -21.20 -3.51
N VAL A 136 -5.24 -20.48 -3.76
CA VAL A 136 -4.99 -19.12 -3.28
C VAL A 136 -5.72 -18.11 -4.18
N PRO A 137 -6.67 -17.30 -3.66
CA PRO A 137 -7.35 -16.30 -4.46
C PRO A 137 -6.37 -15.27 -5.04
N LEU A 138 -6.48 -14.97 -6.33
CA LEU A 138 -5.59 -13.99 -6.98
C LEU A 138 -5.62 -12.60 -6.33
N SER A 139 -6.75 -12.19 -5.73
CA SER A 139 -6.84 -10.95 -4.94
C SER A 139 -5.81 -10.87 -3.81
N TYR A 140 -5.29 -11.99 -3.28
CA TYR A 140 -4.32 -11.96 -2.18
C TYR A 140 -2.98 -11.32 -2.61
N TYR A 141 -2.65 -11.35 -3.90
CA TYR A 141 -1.48 -10.66 -4.47
C TYR A 141 -1.63 -9.12 -4.54
N THR A 142 -2.81 -8.57 -4.24
CA THR A 142 -2.96 -7.12 -3.99
C THR A 142 -2.71 -6.73 -2.52
N GLY A 143 -2.60 -7.71 -1.60
CA GLY A 143 -2.45 -7.49 -0.17
C GLY A 143 -1.35 -8.35 0.45
N ILE A 144 -1.76 -9.40 1.17
CA ILE A 144 -0.91 -10.35 1.92
C ILE A 144 0.23 -10.98 1.11
N LEU A 145 0.03 -11.31 -0.18
CA LEU A 145 1.08 -11.85 -1.06
C LEU A 145 1.70 -10.78 -1.98
N GLY A 146 1.19 -9.54 -1.89
CA GLY A 146 1.65 -8.40 -2.65
C GLY A 146 2.61 -7.50 -1.87
N MET A 147 2.61 -6.22 -2.20
CA MET A 147 3.45 -5.22 -1.50
C MET A 147 3.08 -5.05 -0.01
N PRO A 148 1.79 -4.97 0.41
CA PRO A 148 1.44 -4.79 1.82
C PRO A 148 1.99 -5.90 2.74
N GLY A 149 1.83 -7.17 2.36
CA GLY A 149 2.38 -8.29 3.14
C GLY A 149 3.91 -8.35 3.14
N LYS A 150 4.58 -7.93 2.06
CA LYS A 150 6.04 -7.76 2.05
C LYS A 150 6.52 -6.71 3.05
N THR A 151 5.80 -5.59 3.18
CA THR A 151 6.10 -4.55 4.18
C THR A 151 5.99 -5.13 5.58
N ALA A 152 4.86 -5.76 5.90
CA ALA A 152 4.62 -6.37 7.21
C ALA A 152 5.67 -7.43 7.58
N TYR A 153 6.03 -8.30 6.63
CA TYR A 153 7.08 -9.31 6.84
C TYR A 153 8.46 -8.69 7.07
N ALA A 154 8.82 -7.64 6.31
CA ALA A 154 10.09 -6.94 6.51
C ALA A 154 10.16 -6.28 7.90
N ASP A 155 9.05 -5.75 8.40
CA ASP A 155 8.97 -5.10 9.70
C ASP A 155 8.96 -6.10 10.87
N SER A 156 8.28 -7.25 10.72
CA SER A 156 8.35 -8.35 11.71
C SER A 156 9.74 -8.99 11.80
N LEU A 157 10.47 -9.12 10.68
CA LEU A 157 11.86 -9.59 10.69
C LEU A 157 12.80 -8.61 11.43
N LYS A 158 12.64 -7.30 11.24
CA LYS A 158 13.43 -6.28 11.96
C LYS A 158 13.21 -6.38 13.47
N TYR A 159 11.98 -6.65 13.91
CA TYR A 159 11.65 -6.92 15.32
C TYR A 159 12.36 -8.17 15.84
N ALA A 160 12.21 -9.31 15.13
CA ALA A 160 12.78 -10.59 15.55
C ALA A 160 14.31 -10.56 15.64
N LEU A 161 14.98 -9.84 14.74
CA LEU A 161 16.44 -9.69 14.76
C LEU A 161 16.92 -8.85 15.95
N ARG A 162 16.19 -7.81 16.36
CA ARG A 162 16.55 -6.97 17.52
C ARG A 162 16.40 -7.74 18.84
N ARG A 163 15.34 -8.55 19.00
CA ARG A 163 15.17 -9.36 20.21
C ARG A 163 16.28 -10.39 20.44
N LYS A 164 16.96 -10.88 19.39
CA LYS A 164 18.09 -11.83 19.56
C LYS A 164 19.32 -11.24 20.26
N GLY A 165 19.40 -9.92 20.46
CA GLY A 165 20.44 -9.27 21.28
C GLY A 165 20.21 -9.37 22.79
N ASN A 166 18.95 -9.53 23.24
CA ASN A 166 18.58 -9.63 24.65
C ASN A 166 17.99 -11.02 24.92
N THR A 167 18.49 -11.71 25.93
CA THR A 167 18.07 -13.08 26.26
C THR A 167 16.59 -13.18 26.64
N CYS A 168 15.72 -13.60 25.70
CA CYS A 168 14.67 -14.62 25.92
C CYS A 168 13.75 -14.87 24.69
N SER A 169 13.48 -16.16 24.47
CA SER A 169 12.34 -16.80 23.81
C SER A 169 11.69 -16.16 22.57
N CYS A 170 11.74 -16.90 21.46
CA CYS A 170 10.99 -16.63 20.22
C CYS A 170 9.48 -16.77 20.45
N PRO A 171 8.62 -15.86 19.94
CA PRO A 171 7.19 -16.15 19.84
C PRO A 171 6.96 -17.31 18.84
N GLN A 172 6.03 -18.21 19.15
CA GLN A 172 5.95 -19.52 18.49
C GLN A 172 5.39 -19.50 17.05
N HIS A 173 4.76 -18.41 16.59
CA HIS A 173 4.03 -18.39 15.31
C HIS A 173 4.29 -17.11 14.47
N PRO A 174 5.43 -16.99 13.77
CA PRO A 174 5.68 -15.90 12.83
C PRO A 174 4.73 -15.92 11.60
N GLU A 175 4.05 -17.05 11.37
CA GLU A 175 3.17 -17.29 10.22
C GLU A 175 1.82 -16.56 10.33
N GLN A 176 1.31 -16.36 11.55
CA GLN A 176 0.04 -15.64 11.81
C GLN A 176 0.15 -14.13 11.53
N LEU A 177 1.35 -13.54 11.66
CA LEU A 177 1.59 -12.14 11.30
C LEU A 177 1.39 -11.86 9.79
N GLY A 178 1.44 -12.89 8.94
CA GLY A 178 1.13 -12.78 7.52
C GLY A 178 -0.37 -12.67 7.24
N SER A 179 -1.19 -13.53 7.86
CA SER A 179 -2.65 -13.59 7.61
C SER A 179 -3.39 -12.29 7.91
N LEU A 180 -2.84 -11.47 8.82
CA LEU A 180 -3.38 -10.19 9.27
C LEU A 180 -3.75 -9.17 8.17
N TRP A 181 -3.08 -9.20 7.02
CA TRP A 181 -3.06 -8.07 6.07
C TRP A 181 -4.02 -8.21 4.89
N ALA A 182 -4.83 -9.28 4.85
CA ALA A 182 -5.70 -9.57 3.71
C ALA A 182 -6.98 -8.71 3.63
N ASN A 183 -7.47 -8.15 4.75
CA ASN A 183 -8.78 -7.48 4.85
C ASN A 183 -8.75 -5.94 4.85
N LEU A 184 -7.60 -5.31 4.55
CA LEU A 184 -7.39 -3.86 4.69
C LEU A 184 -7.86 -3.03 3.48
N GLN A 185 -9.06 -3.25 2.95
CA GLN A 185 -9.61 -2.46 1.83
C GLN A 185 -10.53 -1.30 2.22
N ASN A 186 -11.00 -1.19 3.47
CA ASN A 186 -11.94 -0.14 3.88
C ASN A 186 -11.68 0.51 5.25
N TRP A 187 -10.64 0.11 5.98
CA TRP A 187 -10.41 0.56 7.36
C TRP A 187 -9.00 1.12 7.53
N LEU A 188 -8.95 2.36 8.01
CA LEU A 188 -7.74 3.11 8.34
C LEU A 188 -7.18 2.62 9.68
N VAL A 189 -6.69 1.39 9.70
CA VAL A 189 -6.28 0.67 10.91
C VAL A 189 -4.95 1.24 11.43
N VAL A 190 -5.02 2.18 12.39
CA VAL A 190 -4.24 1.98 13.64
C VAL A 190 -4.56 0.55 14.07
N MET A 191 -3.59 -0.29 14.44
CA MET A 191 -3.90 -1.69 14.83
C MET A 191 -4.86 -1.74 16.02
N LEU A 192 -6.12 -2.05 15.73
CA LEU A 192 -7.27 -1.82 16.60
C LEU A 192 -8.48 -2.64 16.14
N LEU A 193 -9.21 -3.17 17.11
CA LEU A 193 -10.52 -3.83 17.00
C LEU A 193 -10.58 -5.18 16.27
N GLU A 194 -10.53 -6.23 17.11
CA GLU A 194 -11.45 -7.39 17.17
C GLU A 194 -11.60 -8.34 15.97
N VAL A 195 -11.07 -8.05 14.77
CA VAL A 195 -11.18 -8.93 13.59
C VAL A 195 -9.97 -9.86 13.43
N LEU A 196 -9.03 -9.82 14.38
CA LEU A 196 -7.72 -10.46 14.28
C LEU A 196 -7.39 -11.22 15.57
N GLU A 197 -7.63 -12.52 15.57
CA GLU A 197 -7.12 -13.44 16.60
C GLU A 197 -5.58 -13.32 16.67
N GLY A 198 -5.02 -13.02 17.84
CA GLY A 198 -3.57 -12.89 18.05
C GLY A 198 -3.09 -11.59 18.70
N PHE A 199 -3.99 -10.68 19.07
CA PHE A 199 -3.68 -9.55 19.97
C PHE A 199 -4.20 -9.84 21.38
N ASP A 200 -3.45 -9.45 22.41
CA ASP A 200 -3.89 -9.54 23.80
C ASP A 200 -4.99 -8.50 24.12
N GLU A 201 -4.88 -7.27 23.57
CA GLU A 201 -5.74 -6.12 23.91
C GLU A 201 -5.89 -5.14 22.72
N ALA A 202 -6.98 -4.36 22.69
CA ALA A 202 -7.23 -3.25 21.74
C ALA A 202 -8.22 -2.20 22.31
N PHE A 203 -8.21 -0.96 21.81
CA PHE A 203 -9.05 0.15 22.33
C PHE A 203 -9.46 1.16 21.25
N ASN A 204 -10.68 1.70 21.21
CA ASN A 204 -11.05 2.66 20.16
C ASN A 204 -10.46 4.07 20.39
N TYR A 205 -9.37 4.41 19.69
CA TYR A 205 -8.70 5.73 19.78
C TYR A 205 -9.61 6.94 19.48
N LYS A 206 -10.76 6.75 18.83
CA LYS A 206 -11.74 7.83 18.58
C LYS A 206 -12.67 8.09 19.77
N GLU A 207 -12.74 7.15 20.72
CA GLU A 207 -13.51 7.25 21.96
C GLU A 207 -12.62 7.63 23.15
N GLU A 208 -11.30 7.53 23.02
CA GLU A 208 -10.34 8.01 24.02
C GLU A 208 -10.21 9.54 23.98
N HIS A 209 -10.48 10.18 25.11
CA HIS A 209 -10.20 11.61 25.31
C HIS A 209 -8.72 11.90 25.62
N ASP A 210 -7.97 10.89 26.05
CA ASP A 210 -6.55 10.98 26.40
C ASP A 210 -5.82 9.70 25.96
N LEU A 211 -5.02 9.82 24.91
CA LEU A 211 -4.24 8.71 24.35
C LEU A 211 -3.07 8.29 25.26
N ASP A 212 -2.51 9.19 26.07
CA ASP A 212 -1.45 8.84 27.03
C ASP A 212 -2.03 7.99 28.16
N ALA A 213 -3.17 8.41 28.72
CA ALA A 213 -3.90 7.61 29.69
C ALA A 213 -4.31 6.25 29.11
N ALA A 214 -4.85 6.21 27.89
CA ALA A 214 -5.23 4.96 27.22
C ALA A 214 -4.04 4.00 27.09
N LEU A 215 -2.92 4.46 26.54
CA LEU A 215 -1.72 3.65 26.36
C LEU A 215 -1.17 3.13 27.70
N LYS A 216 -1.21 3.93 28.77
CA LYS A 216 -0.79 3.48 30.12
C LYS A 216 -1.67 2.38 30.71
N ARG A 217 -2.96 2.29 30.36
CA ARG A 217 -3.84 1.19 30.80
C ARG A 217 -3.40 -0.15 30.22
N TYR A 218 -2.97 -0.17 28.95
CA TYR A 218 -2.56 -1.39 28.24
C TYR A 218 -1.06 -1.69 28.36
N PHE A 219 -0.22 -0.67 28.49
CA PHE A 219 1.24 -0.77 28.59
C PHE A 219 1.77 -0.15 29.89
N PRO A 220 1.41 -0.69 31.08
CA PRO A 220 1.84 -0.13 32.37
C PRO A 220 3.35 -0.21 32.62
N GLN A 221 4.08 -1.00 31.84
CA GLN A 221 5.56 -1.09 31.85
C GLN A 221 6.21 -0.35 30.66
N GLY A 222 5.43 0.40 29.89
CA GLY A 222 5.82 1.04 28.64
C GLY A 222 5.86 0.09 27.44
N ILE A 223 6.03 0.67 26.25
CA ILE A 223 6.00 0.01 24.94
C ILE A 223 7.43 -0.32 24.50
N ASP A 224 7.74 -1.60 24.28
CA ASP A 224 9.07 -2.02 23.79
C ASP A 224 9.29 -1.66 22.32
N VAL A 225 8.29 -1.85 21.46
CA VAL A 225 8.37 -1.59 20.01
C VAL A 225 7.04 -1.07 19.49
N TYR A 226 7.09 -0.09 18.58
CA TYR A 226 5.92 0.46 17.92
C TYR A 226 6.08 0.45 16.39
N PHE A 227 5.03 0.03 15.69
CA PHE A 227 4.93 0.09 14.23
C PHE A 227 4.03 1.26 13.83
N GLU A 228 4.63 2.27 13.21
CA GLU A 228 3.98 3.55 12.95
C GLU A 228 3.43 3.61 11.52
N HIS A 229 2.11 3.78 11.41
CA HIS A 229 1.36 3.90 10.16
C HIS A 229 0.55 5.21 10.05
N VAL A 230 0.34 5.93 11.16
CA VAL A 230 -0.69 6.95 11.39
C VAL A 230 -0.10 8.30 11.73
N GLY A 231 0.92 8.39 12.59
CA GLY A 231 1.56 9.64 12.98
C GLY A 231 0.67 10.56 13.84
N GLY A 232 1.06 11.83 13.95
CA GLY A 232 0.29 12.85 14.67
C GLY A 232 0.23 12.59 16.18
N GLU A 233 -0.93 12.85 16.79
CA GLU A 233 -1.13 12.75 18.24
C GLU A 233 -0.90 11.34 18.79
N MET A 234 -1.18 10.29 18.00
CA MET A 234 -0.85 8.90 18.38
C MET A 234 0.67 8.69 18.49
N LEU A 235 1.46 9.27 17.58
CA LEU A 235 2.93 9.19 17.66
C LEU A 235 3.47 9.95 18.87
N ASP A 236 2.97 11.17 19.09
CA ASP A 236 3.34 11.97 20.27
C ASP A 236 3.01 11.19 21.57
N ALA A 237 1.81 10.58 21.68
CA ALA A 237 1.37 9.83 22.86
C ALA A 237 2.09 8.48 23.05
N VAL A 238 2.30 7.71 21.97
CA VAL A 238 3.12 6.49 22.04
C VAL A 238 4.53 6.83 22.46
N ARG A 239 5.11 7.92 21.94
CA ARG A 239 6.51 8.25 22.19
C ARG A 239 6.80 8.48 23.67
N VAL A 240 5.92 9.12 24.45
CA VAL A 240 6.13 9.30 25.90
C VAL A 240 5.93 8.01 26.72
N ASN A 241 5.32 6.99 26.11
CA ASN A 241 5.08 5.67 26.70
C ASN A 241 6.05 4.58 26.21
N MET A 242 7.01 4.91 25.34
CA MET A 242 8.07 3.98 24.92
C MET A 242 9.05 3.70 26.07
N ARG A 243 9.52 2.45 26.15
CA ARG A 243 10.64 2.06 27.01
C ARG A 243 11.96 2.60 26.47
N GLU A 244 12.97 2.73 27.33
CA GLU A 244 14.32 3.15 26.94
C GLU A 244 14.85 2.31 25.76
N HIS A 245 15.42 2.97 24.76
CA HIS A 245 15.90 2.38 23.50
C HIS A 245 14.85 1.62 22.66
N GLY A 246 13.55 1.70 23.01
CA GLY A 246 12.47 1.07 22.27
C GLY A 246 12.35 1.63 20.83
N PRO A 247 12.46 0.78 19.78
CA PRO A 247 12.41 1.27 18.40
C PRO A 247 10.99 1.58 17.91
N ILE A 248 10.92 2.61 17.06
CA ILE A 248 9.74 2.92 16.25
C ILE A 248 10.05 2.58 14.78
N ALA A 249 9.28 1.67 14.19
CA ALA A 249 9.36 1.30 12.79
C ALA A 249 8.35 2.13 11.98
N VAL A 250 8.81 3.20 11.33
CA VAL A 250 7.94 4.12 10.57
C VAL A 250 7.66 3.57 9.17
N CYS A 251 6.46 3.02 8.99
CA CYS A 251 5.90 2.63 7.70
C CYS A 251 5.12 3.77 7.03
N GLY A 252 4.42 4.61 7.80
CA GLY A 252 3.59 5.70 7.27
C GLY A 252 3.10 6.66 8.35
N MET A 253 2.44 7.74 7.93
CA MET A 253 1.85 8.75 8.84
C MET A 253 0.51 9.25 8.28
N ILE A 254 -0.45 8.34 8.10
CA ILE A 254 -1.65 8.56 7.29
C ILE A 254 -2.54 9.73 7.76
N SER A 255 -2.51 10.09 9.05
CA SER A 255 -3.24 11.26 9.58
C SER A 255 -2.74 12.58 8.98
N GLN A 256 -1.48 12.62 8.52
CA GLN A 256 -0.81 13.82 8.03
C GLN A 256 -0.97 14.03 6.52
N TYR A 257 -1.46 13.02 5.78
CA TYR A 257 -1.41 13.01 4.31
C TYR A 257 -2.32 14.06 3.66
N ASN A 258 -3.41 14.43 4.33
CA ASN A 258 -4.39 15.41 3.84
C ASN A 258 -4.16 16.82 4.40
N LEU A 259 -3.20 17.01 5.32
CA LEU A 259 -2.93 18.31 5.93
C LEU A 259 -2.09 19.20 5.00
N PRO A 260 -2.44 20.49 4.82
CA PRO A 260 -1.64 21.43 4.05
C PRO A 260 -0.24 21.59 4.67
N ASP A 261 -0.18 21.71 6.00
CA ASP A 261 1.05 21.69 6.79
C ASP A 261 1.02 20.46 7.73
N PRO A 262 1.93 19.47 7.56
CA PRO A 262 2.01 18.30 8.43
C PRO A 262 2.53 18.66 9.82
N GLN A 263 1.94 18.09 10.86
CA GLN A 263 2.46 18.24 12.21
C GLN A 263 3.76 17.43 12.35
N GLY A 264 4.84 18.11 12.71
CA GLY A 264 6.08 17.47 13.16
C GLY A 264 5.92 16.81 14.53
N ILE A 265 6.82 15.88 14.85
CA ILE A 265 6.89 15.20 16.16
C ILE A 265 7.23 16.24 17.23
N LYS A 266 6.38 16.38 18.25
CA LYS A 266 6.49 17.47 19.24
C LYS A 266 7.48 17.17 20.36
N ASN A 267 7.69 15.88 20.67
CA ASN A 267 8.46 15.42 21.82
C ASN A 267 9.81 14.77 21.46
N LEU A 268 10.40 15.09 20.30
CA LEU A 268 11.68 14.51 19.87
C LEU A 268 12.84 14.77 20.85
N MET A 269 12.78 15.85 21.64
CA MET A 269 13.76 16.14 22.71
C MET A 269 13.72 15.13 23.88
N GLN A 270 12.72 14.26 23.93
CA GLN A 270 12.61 13.17 24.91
C GLN A 270 13.25 11.86 24.37
N CYS A 271 14.04 11.95 23.30
CA CYS A 271 14.85 10.88 22.69
C CYS A 271 16.31 10.83 23.15
N ILE A 272 16.58 11.33 24.36
CA ILE A 272 17.89 11.28 25.01
C ILE A 272 17.86 10.15 26.04
#